data_AF-A0A8J6NTL7-F1
#
_entry.id   AF-A0A8J6NTL7-F1
#
_cell.length_a   1.000
_cell.length_b   1.000
_cell.length_c   1.000
_cell.angle_alpha   90.00
_cell.angle_beta   90.00
_cell.angle_gamma   90.00
#
_symmetry.space_group_name_H-M   'P 1'
#
loop_
_entity.id
_entity.type
_entity.pdbx_description
1 polymer ?
#
loop_
_entity_poly.entity_id
_entity_poly.type
_entity_poly.pdbx_seq_one_letter_code
_entity_poly.pdbx_strand_id
1 'polypeptide(L)'
;MKPEQIYQALKELAEKLNISVSEQNLRQTGVKAKSGLCKLKGQLHFIMDKHKSIYEKNELLAACLSKMPHEDIYVVPAVREFLDKFK
;
A
#
# COMPACT_ATOMS: atom_id res chain seq x y z
N MET A 1 2.96 13.31 -10.68
CA MET A 1 2.72 13.61 -9.26
C MET A 1 4.01 13.40 -8.48
N LYS A 2 4.22 14.11 -7.36
CA LYS A 2 5.37 13.84 -6.48
C LYS A 2 5.22 12.47 -5.80
N PRO A 3 6.31 11.76 -5.46
CA PRO A 3 6.26 10.43 -4.85
C PRO A 3 5.41 10.37 -3.57
N GLU A 4 5.44 11.43 -2.76
CA GLU A 4 4.68 11.54 -1.51
C GLU A 4 3.17 11.64 -1.78
N GLN A 5 2.79 12.33 -2.86
CA GLN A 5 1.39 12.46 -3.27
C GLN A 5 0.87 11.12 -3.81
N ILE A 6 1.70 10.36 -4.52
CA ILE A 6 1.34 9.01 -4.97
C ILE A 6 1.10 8.12 -3.75
N TYR A 7 1.99 8.16 -2.75
CA TYR A 7 1.84 7.36 -1.54
C TYR A 7 0.55 7.70 -0.78
N GLN A 8 0.23 8.99 -0.68
CA GLN A 8 -0.99 9.45 -0.05
C GLN A 8 -2.23 8.96 -0.80
N ALA A 9 -2.27 9.09 -2.12
CA ALA A 9 -3.39 8.62 -2.92
C ALA A 9 -3.53 7.08 -2.92
N LEU A 10 -2.43 6.33 -2.83
CA LEU A 10 -2.46 4.87 -2.63
C LEU A 10 -3.06 4.50 -1.27
N LYS A 11 -2.77 5.26 -0.20
CA LYS A 11 -3.40 5.05 1.12
C LYS A 11 -4.90 5.35 1.09
N GLU A 12 -5.32 6.40 0.39
CA GLU A 12 -6.74 6.71 0.20
C GLU A 12 -7.47 5.62 -0.58
N LEU A 13 -6.83 5.04 -1.61
CA LEU A 13 -7.38 3.87 -2.31
C LEU A 13 -7.48 2.65 -1.38
N ALA A 14 -6.44 2.38 -0.59
CA ALA A 14 -6.47 1.29 0.39
C ALA A 14 -7.63 1.44 1.37
N GLU A 15 -7.88 2.65 1.87
CA GLU A 15 -9.00 2.94 2.76
C GLU A 15 -10.36 2.65 2.09
N LYS A 16 -10.56 3.07 0.83
CA LYS A 16 -11.76 2.75 0.04
C LYS A 16 -11.94 1.24 -0.18
N LEU A 17 -10.85 0.47 -0.16
CA LEU A 17 -10.85 -1.00 -0.25
C LEU A 17 -10.99 -1.67 1.12
N ASN A 18 -11.24 -0.92 2.20
CA ASN A 18 -11.26 -1.41 3.58
C ASN A 18 -9.94 -2.06 4.03
N ILE A 19 -8.82 -1.59 3.49
CA ILE A 19 -7.46 -2.00 3.86
C ILE A 19 -6.82 -0.89 4.68
N SER A 20 -6.54 -1.16 5.94
CA SER A 20 -5.84 -0.21 6.81
C SER A 20 -4.33 -0.27 6.55
N VAL A 21 -3.71 0.86 6.19
CA VAL A 21 -2.25 0.95 6.00
C VAL A 21 -1.62 1.54 7.25
N SER A 22 -0.64 0.84 7.83
CA SER A 22 0.11 1.34 8.99
C SER A 22 1.61 1.22 8.77
N GLU A 23 2.34 2.25 9.22
CA GLU A 23 3.81 2.22 9.20
C GLU A 23 4.35 1.71 10.53
N GLN A 24 5.21 0.70 10.49
CA GLN A 24 5.75 0.02 11.66
C GLN A 24 7.27 -0.10 11.59
N ASN A 25 7.92 -0.18 12.74
CA ASN A 25 9.35 -0.49 12.80
C ASN A 25 9.57 -2.00 12.75
N LEU A 26 9.70 -2.55 11.54
CA LEU A 26 9.86 -4.00 11.37
C LEU A 26 11.23 -4.53 11.84
N ARG A 27 12.22 -3.64 12.03
CA ARG A 27 13.55 -3.99 12.53
C ARG A 27 13.58 -4.39 14.01
N GLN A 28 12.58 -3.98 14.80
CA GLN A 28 12.52 -4.24 16.25
C GLN A 28 11.86 -5.57 16.61
N THR A 29 11.49 -6.38 15.62
CA THR A 29 10.72 -7.62 15.82
C THR A 29 11.58 -8.82 16.25
N GLY A 30 12.91 -8.69 16.27
CA GLY A 30 13.84 -9.80 16.56
C GLY A 30 13.94 -10.83 15.42
N VAL A 31 13.17 -10.66 14.35
CA VAL A 31 13.15 -11.51 13.15
C VAL A 31 13.27 -10.66 11.89
N LYS A 32 13.63 -11.28 10.76
CA LYS A 32 13.67 -10.59 9.44
C LYS A 32 12.24 -10.42 8.90
N ALA A 33 11.50 -9.45 9.44
CA ALA A 33 10.18 -9.08 8.95
C ALA A 33 10.24 -8.21 7.68
N LYS A 34 9.23 -8.34 6.81
CA LYS A 34 9.05 -7.56 5.59
C LYS A 34 7.65 -6.95 5.57
N SER A 35 7.47 -5.85 4.82
CA SER A 35 6.15 -5.26 4.57
C SER A 35 5.23 -6.26 3.87
N GLY A 36 3.93 -6.19 4.15
CA GLY A 36 2.96 -7.08 3.52
C GLY A 36 1.53 -6.90 3.99
N LEU A 37 0.62 -7.60 3.32
CA LEU A 37 -0.80 -7.66 3.63
C LEU A 37 -1.09 -8.80 4.61
N CYS A 38 -1.90 -8.53 5.63
CA CYS A 38 -2.41 -9.53 6.56
C CYS A 38 -3.90 -9.30 6.84
N LYS A 39 -4.53 -10.30 7.45
CA LYS A 39 -5.93 -10.24 7.88
C LYS A 39 -6.00 -10.38 9.39
N LEU A 40 -6.47 -9.36 10.08
CA LEU A 40 -6.63 -9.33 11.54
C LEU A 40 -8.12 -9.31 11.86
N LYS A 41 -8.63 -10.36 12.52
CA LYS A 41 -10.04 -10.47 12.94
C LYS A 41 -11.04 -10.17 11.81
N GLY A 42 -10.75 -10.58 10.58
CA GLY A 42 -11.63 -10.33 9.43
C GLY A 42 -11.26 -9.10 8.60
N GLN A 43 -10.52 -8.15 9.15
CA GLN A 43 -10.14 -6.90 8.50
C GLN A 43 -8.78 -7.00 7.82
N LEU A 44 -8.63 -6.40 6.63
CA LEU A 44 -7.37 -6.36 5.92
C LEU A 44 -6.49 -5.21 6.44
N HIS A 45 -5.22 -5.52 6.67
CA HIS A 45 -4.21 -4.56 7.09
C HIS A 45 -2.98 -4.71 6.21
N PHE A 46 -2.44 -3.59 5.74
CA PHE A 46 -1.13 -3.54 5.10
C PHE A 46 -0.13 -2.93 6.07
N ILE A 47 0.89 -3.71 6.43
CA ILE A 47 1.97 -3.26 7.31
C ILE A 47 3.14 -2.82 6.44
N MET A 48 3.49 -1.54 6.55
CA MET A 48 4.61 -0.92 5.84
C MET A 48 5.80 -0.73 6.79
N ASP A 49 7.00 -1.14 6.39
CA ASP A 49 8.21 -0.76 7.09
C ASP A 49 8.45 0.75 6.94
N LYS A 50 8.45 1.46 8.07
CA LYS A 50 8.65 2.93 8.11
C LYS A 50 10.00 3.37 7.54
N HIS A 51 11.00 2.49 7.57
CA HIS A 51 12.37 2.78 7.11
C HIS A 51 12.55 2.65 5.60
N LYS A 52 11.52 2.23 4.87
CA LYS A 52 11.53 2.18 3.41
C LYS A 52 11.51 3.58 2.82
N SER A 53 12.21 3.75 1.70
CA SER A 53 12.14 5.00 0.93
C SER A 53 10.71 5.21 0.41
N ILE A 54 10.35 6.45 0.09
CA ILE A 54 9.01 6.76 -0.42
C ILE A 54 8.70 6.01 -1.73
N TYR A 55 9.72 5.78 -2.57
CA TYR A 55 9.60 5.01 -3.80
C TYR A 55 9.29 3.54 -3.50
N GLU A 56 10.05 2.89 -2.64
CA GLU A 56 9.78 1.50 -2.23
C GLU A 56 8.40 1.35 -1.57
N LYS A 57 7.99 2.34 -0.75
CA LYS A 57 6.65 2.35 -0.15
C LYS A 57 5.55 2.37 -1.21
N ASN A 58 5.73 3.19 -2.26
CA ASN A 58 4.80 3.23 -3.38
C ASN A 58 4.72 1.90 -4.11
N GLU A 59 5.87 1.31 -4.46
CA GLU A 59 5.91 0.04 -5.19
C GLU A 59 5.26 -1.09 -4.39
N LEU A 60 5.58 -1.23 -3.10
CA LEU A 60 5.05 -2.26 -2.23
C LEU A 60 3.53 -2.15 -2.06
N LEU A 61 3.04 -0.94 -1.84
CA LEU A 61 1.61 -0.72 -1.66
C LEU A 61 0.86 -0.89 -3.00
N ALA A 62 1.39 -0.36 -4.11
CA ALA A 62 0.79 -0.52 -5.42
C ALA A 62 0.73 -1.99 -5.86
N ALA A 63 1.80 -2.77 -5.66
CA ALA A 63 1.81 -4.21 -5.96
C ALA A 63 0.80 -5.02 -5.13
N CYS A 64 0.38 -4.51 -3.99
CA CYS A 64 -0.70 -5.10 -3.21
C CYS A 64 -2.08 -4.68 -3.73
N LEU A 65 -2.28 -3.39 -3.97
CA LEU A 65 -3.57 -2.82 -4.37
C LEU A 65 -3.93 -3.18 -5.82
N SER A 66 -2.94 -3.39 -6.71
CA SER A 66 -3.16 -3.81 -8.10
C SER A 66 -3.90 -5.16 -8.20
N LYS A 67 -3.77 -6.01 -7.17
CA LYS A 67 -4.41 -7.34 -7.07
C LYS A 67 -5.80 -7.30 -6.44
N MET A 68 -6.23 -6.13 -5.95
CA MET A 68 -7.54 -5.95 -5.33
C MET A 68 -8.56 -5.49 -6.37
N PRO A 69 -9.85 -5.82 -6.22
CA PRO A 69 -10.89 -5.31 -7.11
C PRO A 69 -11.06 -3.80 -6.89
N HIS A 70 -10.54 -2.98 -7.83
CA HIS A 70 -10.55 -1.51 -7.74
C HIS A 70 -11.14 -0.84 -8.99
N GLU A 71 -11.83 -1.60 -9.84
CA GLU A 71 -12.38 -1.11 -11.12
C GLU A 71 -13.53 -0.11 -10.91
N ASP A 72 -14.38 -0.36 -9.91
CA ASP A 72 -15.54 0.48 -9.57
C ASP A 72 -15.21 1.64 -8.61
N ILE A 73 -13.95 1.75 -8.18
CA ILE A 73 -13.51 2.79 -7.27
C ILE A 73 -12.92 3.94 -8.08
N TYR A 74 -13.35 5.17 -7.78
CA TYR A 74 -12.70 6.35 -8.34
C TYR A 74 -11.25 6.43 -7.85
N VAL A 75 -10.33 6.27 -8.81
CA VAL A 75 -8.88 6.39 -8.64
C VAL A 75 -8.39 7.49 -9.58
N VAL A 76 -7.57 8.39 -9.06
CA VAL A 76 -6.96 9.48 -9.85
C VAL A 76 -6.14 8.87 -11.00
N PRO A 77 -6.20 9.39 -12.24
CA PRO A 77 -5.57 8.77 -13.42
C PRO A 77 -4.10 8.40 -13.21
N ALA A 78 -3.30 9.30 -12.62
CA ALA A 78 -1.89 9.06 -12.35
C ALA A 78 -1.63 7.87 -11.38
N VAL A 79 -2.56 7.57 -10.47
CA VAL A 79 -2.47 6.42 -9.56
C VAL A 79 -2.88 5.14 -10.29
N ARG A 80 -3.87 5.21 -11.17
CA ARG A 80 -4.29 4.07 -11.99
C ARG A 80 -3.17 3.63 -12.94
N GLU A 81 -2.56 4.59 -13.64
CA GLU A 81 -1.36 4.36 -14.46
C GLU A 81 -0.19 3.79 -13.65
N PHE A 82 -0.07 4.19 -12.38
CA PHE A 82 0.96 3.64 -11.49
C PHE A 82 0.67 2.19 -11.10
N LEU A 83 -0.58 1.85 -10.76
CA LEU A 83 -1.02 0.50 -10.41
C LEU A 83 -0.90 -0.48 -11.59
N ASP A 84 -1.17 -0.02 -12.81
CA ASP A 84 -1.09 -0.84 -14.03
C ASP A 84 0.32 -1.39 -14.28
N LYS A 85 1.37 -0.76 -13.72
CA LYS A 85 2.75 -1.27 -13.79
C LYS A 85 2.99 -2.52 -12.93
N PHE A 86 2.06 -2.86 -12.04
CA PHE A 86 2.16 -3.97 -11.09
C PHE A 86 1.03 -5.00 -11.26
N LYS A 87 0.32 -4.98 -12.39
CA LYS A 87 -0.65 -6.01 -12.77
C LYS A 87 0.04 -7.24 -13.33
#